data_AF-A0A2V8WPB0-F1
#
_entry.id   AF-A0A2V8WPB0-F1
#
_cell.length_a   1.000
_cell.length_b   1.000
_cell.length_c   1.000
_cell.angle_alpha   90.00
_cell.angle_beta   90.00
_cell.angle_gamma   90.00
#
_symmetry.space_group_name_H-M   'P 1'
#
loop_
_entity.id
_entity.type
_entity.pdbx_description
1 polymer ?
#
loop_
_entity_poly.entity_id
_entity_poly.type
_entity_poly.pdbx_seq_one_letter_code
_entity_poly.pdbx_strand_id
1 'polypeptide(L)'
;MNLFFDYILTSALMSQLGEYSVPGKNIGHGKRTGTATLASPAPNSSVQDSAIRQLLQQEIAAKNLPVPSPNSLYFFFLPPSVQVVLGGSASCREFCGYHDSTSDNIFYAVMPYPGCSGCTGGLSVVDALTSTTSHELCEAITDPVPGQGWYDDSNGEIGDICAWKTRTLGGHTIQLEWSNKAGSCV
;
A
#
# COMPACT_ATOMS: atom_id res chain seq x y z
N MET A 1 11.80 4.09 3.79
CA MET A 1 10.92 3.63 2.69
C MET A 1 11.33 4.09 1.30
N ASN A 2 12.02 5.22 1.11
CA ASN A 2 12.43 5.66 -0.24
C ASN A 2 13.25 4.60 -1.01
N LEU A 3 14.28 4.02 -0.39
CA LEU A 3 15.09 2.96 -1.02
C LEU A 3 14.26 1.73 -1.41
N PHE A 4 13.28 1.37 -0.56
CA PHE A 4 12.36 0.28 -0.88
C PHE A 4 11.55 0.59 -2.14
N PHE A 5 10.96 1.79 -2.25
CA PHE A 5 10.21 2.19 -3.46
C PHE A 5 11.09 2.35 -4.69
N ASP A 6 12.29 2.90 -4.53
CA ASP A 6 13.25 3.07 -5.63
C ASP A 6 13.66 1.71 -6.22
N TYR A 7 13.64 0.64 -5.42
CA TYR A 7 13.90 -0.73 -5.88
C TYR A 7 12.64 -1.49 -6.33
N ILE A 8 11.60 -1.56 -5.48
CA ILE A 8 10.46 -2.47 -5.68
C ILE A 8 9.70 -2.13 -6.96
N LEU A 9 9.58 -0.83 -7.30
CA LEU A 9 8.87 -0.34 -8.48
C LEU A 9 9.57 -0.69 -9.80
N THR A 10 10.83 -1.11 -9.76
CA THR A 10 11.59 -1.57 -10.94
C THR A 10 11.94 -3.05 -10.85
N SER A 11 11.39 -3.76 -9.87
CA SER A 11 11.77 -5.14 -9.57
C SER A 11 10.96 -6.18 -10.36
N ALA A 12 11.33 -7.46 -10.19
CA ALA A 12 10.58 -8.58 -10.75
C ALA A 12 9.14 -8.67 -10.23
N LEU A 13 8.82 -8.10 -9.06
CA LEU A 13 7.45 -8.06 -8.55
C LEU A 13 6.53 -7.27 -9.50
N MET A 14 6.98 -6.10 -9.99
CA MET A 14 6.20 -5.32 -10.95
C MET A 14 6.08 -6.01 -12.31
N SER A 15 7.09 -6.78 -12.71
CA SER A 15 7.01 -7.61 -13.92
C SER A 15 5.98 -8.74 -13.80
N GLN A 16 5.84 -9.34 -12.61
CA GLN A 16 4.82 -10.35 -12.31
C GLN A 16 3.41 -9.78 -12.48
N LEU A 17 3.15 -8.57 -11.94
CA LEU A 17 1.84 -7.93 -12.05
C LEU A 17 1.41 -7.62 -13.50
N GLY A 18 2.33 -7.67 -14.47
CA GLY A 18 2.01 -7.51 -15.88
C GLY A 18 0.94 -8.49 -16.40
N GLU A 19 0.77 -9.65 -15.77
CA GLU A 19 -0.28 -10.62 -16.12
C GLU A 19 -1.71 -10.09 -15.90
N TYR A 20 -1.87 -9.07 -15.05
CA TYR A 20 -3.16 -8.44 -14.74
C TYR A 20 -3.49 -7.26 -15.67
N SER A 21 -2.66 -7.01 -16.68
CA SER A 21 -2.92 -5.95 -17.67
C SER A 21 -4.22 -6.22 -18.43
N VAL A 22 -5.01 -5.16 -18.66
CA VAL A 22 -6.24 -5.21 -19.48
C VAL A 22 -6.12 -4.24 -20.66
N PRO A 23 -6.94 -4.38 -21.73
CA PRO A 23 -6.87 -3.48 -22.88
C PRO A 23 -6.92 -2.00 -22.47
N GLY A 24 -5.88 -1.24 -22.82
CA GLY A 24 -5.74 0.18 -22.50
C GLY A 24 -5.18 0.50 -21.10
N LYS A 25 -4.94 -0.51 -20.26
CA LYS A 25 -4.31 -0.38 -18.94
C LYS A 25 -3.22 -1.44 -18.77
N ASN A 26 -2.02 -1.12 -19.24
CA ASN A 26 -0.86 -1.99 -19.09
C ASN A 26 -0.19 -1.75 -17.74
N ILE A 27 0.04 -2.83 -17.00
CA ILE A 27 0.83 -2.81 -15.76
C ILE A 27 2.29 -3.03 -16.12
N GLY A 28 3.17 -2.20 -15.55
CA GLY A 28 4.60 -2.25 -15.78
C GLY A 28 5.38 -1.58 -14.67
N HIS A 29 6.68 -1.39 -14.90
CA HIS A 29 7.56 -0.77 -13.92
C HIS A 29 7.19 0.70 -13.68
N GLY A 30 7.37 1.14 -12.45
CA GLY A 30 7.10 2.49 -11.99
C GLY A 30 8.35 3.19 -11.48
N LYS A 31 8.14 4.33 -10.81
CA LYS A 31 9.17 5.05 -10.07
C LYS A 31 8.55 5.89 -8.98
N ARG A 32 9.29 6.10 -7.89
CA ARG A 32 8.92 7.11 -6.88
C ARG A 32 9.08 8.50 -7.49
N THR A 33 8.02 9.30 -7.44
CA THR A 33 8.00 10.65 -8.05
C THR A 33 8.25 11.77 -7.04
N GLY A 34 8.13 11.49 -5.74
CA GLY A 34 8.34 12.45 -4.67
C GLY A 34 8.35 11.80 -3.30
N THR A 35 8.64 12.59 -2.27
CA THR A 35 8.51 12.24 -0.86
C THR A 35 8.39 13.55 -0.07
N ALA A 36 7.58 13.56 0.98
CA ALA A 36 7.48 14.66 1.91
C ALA A 36 7.38 14.12 3.34
N THR A 37 7.83 14.91 4.32
CA THR A 37 7.64 14.63 5.74
C THR A 37 6.73 15.71 6.32
N LEU A 38 5.52 15.32 6.66
CA LEU A 38 4.50 16.22 7.22
C LEU A 38 4.60 16.21 8.75
N ALA A 39 5.42 17.11 9.30
CA ALA A 39 5.72 17.13 10.74
C ALA A 39 4.85 18.09 11.55
N SER A 40 4.13 19.01 10.90
CA SER A 40 3.35 20.05 11.57
C SER A 40 1.96 20.22 10.94
N PRO A 41 0.87 20.16 11.73
CA PRO A 41 0.87 19.71 13.12
C PRO A 41 1.28 18.22 13.22
N ALA A 42 1.83 17.82 14.36
CA ALA A 42 2.04 16.41 14.62
C ALA A 42 0.68 15.68 14.63
N PRO A 43 0.60 14.44 14.12
CA PRO A 43 -0.64 13.68 14.16
C PRO A 43 -1.06 13.41 15.60
N ASN A 44 -2.38 13.36 15.83
CA ASN A 44 -2.93 12.86 17.08
C ASN A 44 -2.59 11.38 17.27
N SER A 45 -2.70 10.87 18.49
CA SER A 45 -2.49 9.44 18.79
C SER A 45 -3.53 8.52 18.13
N SER A 46 -4.67 9.07 17.70
CA SER A 46 -5.66 8.40 16.87
C SER A 46 -6.05 9.31 15.71
N VAL A 47 -5.98 8.78 14.50
CA VAL A 47 -6.24 9.49 13.24
C VAL A 47 -7.29 8.73 12.45
N GLN A 48 -8.41 9.40 12.15
CA GLN A 48 -9.41 8.87 11.24
C GLN A 48 -8.87 8.91 9.81
N ASP A 49 -9.18 7.90 8.99
CA ASP A 49 -8.91 7.92 7.55
C ASP A 49 -9.41 9.22 6.87
N SER A 50 -10.57 9.73 7.28
CA SER A 50 -11.12 10.98 6.73
C SER A 50 -10.17 12.17 6.92
N ALA A 51 -9.39 12.21 8.00
CA ALA A 51 -8.38 13.23 8.23
C ALA A 51 -7.15 13.03 7.32
N ILE A 52 -6.78 11.78 7.01
CA ILE A 52 -5.69 11.45 6.07
C ILE A 52 -6.08 11.90 4.65
N ARG A 53 -7.31 11.60 4.20
CA ARG A 53 -7.82 12.07 2.90
C ARG A 53 -7.86 13.60 2.80
N GLN A 54 -8.32 14.27 3.86
CA GLN A 54 -8.31 15.73 3.91
C GLN A 54 -6.89 16.29 3.83
N LEU A 55 -5.94 15.71 4.56
CA LEU A 55 -4.53 16.10 4.50
C LEU A 55 -3.94 15.89 3.09
N LEU A 56 -4.19 14.74 2.46
CA LEU A 56 -3.76 14.46 1.09
C LEU A 56 -4.22 15.56 0.12
N GLN A 57 -5.51 15.89 0.15
CA GLN A 57 -6.09 16.93 -0.71
C GLN A 57 -5.48 18.31 -0.44
N GLN A 58 -5.27 18.66 0.84
CA GLN A 58 -4.64 19.92 1.23
C GLN A 58 -3.20 20.04 0.72
N GLU A 59 -2.40 19.00 0.88
CA GLU A 59 -0.99 18.99 0.47
C GLU A 59 -0.83 18.98 -1.05
N ILE A 60 -1.74 18.33 -1.79
CA ILE A 60 -1.83 18.43 -3.25
C ILE A 60 -2.20 19.86 -3.67
N ALA A 61 -3.22 20.46 -3.06
CA ALA A 61 -3.65 21.82 -3.37
C ALA A 61 -2.57 22.87 -3.07
N ALA A 62 -1.81 22.66 -1.99
CA ALA A 62 -0.66 23.47 -1.60
C ALA A 62 0.58 23.24 -2.49
N LYS A 63 0.55 22.24 -3.38
CA LYS A 63 1.66 21.81 -4.26
C LYS A 63 2.89 21.30 -3.49
N ASN A 64 2.69 20.81 -2.28
CA ASN A 64 3.73 20.16 -1.47
C ASN A 64 3.95 18.69 -1.89
N LEU A 65 2.92 18.07 -2.48
CA LEU A 65 3.00 16.75 -3.09
C LEU A 65 2.90 16.82 -4.62
N PRO A 66 3.45 15.83 -5.36
CA PRO A 66 3.24 15.73 -6.79
C PRO A 66 1.76 15.76 -7.16
N VAL A 67 1.43 16.32 -8.33
CA VAL A 67 0.06 16.35 -8.84
C VAL A 67 -0.43 14.92 -9.11
N PRO A 68 -1.66 14.55 -8.70
CA PRO A 68 -2.18 13.21 -8.93
C PRO A 68 -2.37 12.96 -10.43
N SER A 69 -2.23 11.69 -10.81
CA SER A 69 -2.56 11.19 -12.14
C SER A 69 -3.27 9.86 -11.98
N PRO A 70 -3.92 9.34 -13.03
CA PRO A 70 -4.51 8.00 -12.99
C PRO A 70 -3.51 6.86 -12.68
N ASN A 71 -2.21 7.12 -12.78
CA ASN A 71 -1.12 6.17 -12.46
C ASN A 71 -0.29 6.61 -11.24
N SER A 72 -0.83 7.47 -10.38
CA SER A 72 -0.18 7.91 -9.15
C SER A 72 -0.81 7.24 -7.93
N LEU A 73 0.02 6.75 -7.02
CA LEU A 73 -0.39 6.18 -5.73
C LEU A 73 0.39 6.87 -4.60
N TYR A 74 -0.31 7.39 -3.59
CA TYR A 74 0.30 8.06 -2.45
C TYR A 74 0.37 7.14 -1.24
N PHE A 75 1.59 6.87 -0.75
CA PHE A 75 1.76 6.13 0.51
C PHE A 75 1.93 7.07 1.71
N PHE A 76 1.12 6.84 2.74
CA PHE A 76 1.22 7.50 4.04
C PHE A 76 1.85 6.56 5.05
N PHE A 77 3.01 6.93 5.60
CA PHE A 77 3.64 6.20 6.70
C PHE A 77 3.43 6.97 8.00
N LEU A 78 2.71 6.39 8.95
CA LEU A 78 2.44 7.02 10.22
C LEU A 78 3.50 6.64 11.27
N PRO A 79 3.86 7.55 12.18
CA PRO A 79 4.87 7.28 13.19
C PRO A 79 4.35 6.29 14.25
N PRO A 80 5.24 5.74 15.09
CA PRO A 80 4.86 4.97 16.27
C PRO A 80 3.87 5.75 17.15
N SER A 81 3.05 5.00 17.89
CA SER A 81 2.03 5.54 18.82
C SER A 81 0.87 6.29 18.16
N VAL A 82 0.76 6.27 16.83
CA VAL A 82 -0.42 6.73 16.10
C VAL A 82 -1.22 5.53 15.60
N GLN A 83 -2.47 5.45 16.05
CA GLN A 83 -3.45 4.50 15.56
C GLN A 83 -4.24 5.12 14.40
N VAL A 84 -4.43 4.37 13.32
CA VAL A 84 -5.34 4.75 12.24
C VAL A 84 -6.69 4.07 12.47
N VAL A 85 -7.78 4.79 12.23
CA VAL A 85 -9.14 4.26 12.30
C VAL A 85 -9.81 4.38 10.94
N LEU A 86 -10.23 3.24 10.38
CA LEU A 86 -10.91 3.11 9.11
C LEU A 86 -12.25 2.41 9.33
N GLY A 87 -13.37 3.05 8.97
CA GLY A 87 -14.69 2.42 9.07
C GLY A 87 -15.10 1.94 10.47
N GLY A 88 -14.44 2.43 11.53
CA GLY A 88 -14.62 1.96 12.91
C GLY A 88 -13.66 0.86 13.36
N SER A 89 -12.93 0.25 12.43
CA SER A 89 -11.80 -0.65 12.69
C SER A 89 -10.52 0.14 12.93
N ALA A 90 -9.60 -0.41 13.72
CA ALA A 90 -8.39 0.25 14.15
C ALA A 90 -7.12 -0.53 13.74
N SER A 91 -6.09 0.22 13.34
CA SER A 91 -4.79 -0.37 13.03
C SER A 91 -4.19 -1.09 14.23
N CYS A 92 -3.40 -2.14 13.97
CA CYS A 92 -2.81 -2.99 14.99
C CYS A 92 -3.81 -3.81 15.84
N ARG A 93 -5.06 -3.88 15.39
CA ARG A 93 -6.10 -4.76 15.95
C ARG A 93 -6.82 -5.50 14.83
N GLU A 94 -7.31 -4.77 13.84
CA GLU A 94 -8.05 -5.34 12.70
C GLU A 94 -7.23 -5.34 11.40
N PHE A 95 -6.30 -4.39 11.21
CA PHE A 95 -5.48 -4.30 10.00
C PHE A 95 -4.07 -3.75 10.28
N CYS A 96 -3.17 -3.96 9.33
CA CYS A 96 -1.77 -3.50 9.36
C CYS A 96 -1.45 -2.48 8.27
N GLY A 97 -2.31 -2.40 7.26
CA GLY A 97 -2.27 -1.53 6.11
C GLY A 97 -3.65 -1.49 5.47
N TYR A 98 -3.83 -0.56 4.54
CA TYR A 98 -4.89 -0.61 3.55
C TYR A 98 -4.54 0.33 2.40
N HIS A 99 -5.16 0.12 1.26
CA HIS A 99 -5.27 1.08 0.18
C HIS A 99 -6.73 1.43 -0.09
N ASP A 100 -6.96 2.61 -0.65
CA ASP A 100 -8.30 3.10 -1.00
C ASP A 100 -8.18 4.25 -2.02
N SER A 101 -9.32 4.78 -2.44
CA SER A 101 -9.45 5.89 -3.36
C SER A 101 -10.37 6.98 -2.80
N THR A 102 -10.10 8.24 -3.15
CA THR A 102 -11.05 9.33 -2.91
C THR A 102 -12.12 9.36 -4.00
N SER A 103 -13.24 10.05 -3.77
CA SER A 103 -14.27 10.32 -4.80
C SER A 103 -13.72 10.98 -6.07
N ASP A 104 -12.59 11.70 -5.98
CA ASP A 104 -11.94 12.37 -7.10
C ASP A 104 -10.88 11.48 -7.80
N ASN A 105 -10.89 10.16 -7.56
CA ASN A 105 -9.95 9.17 -8.11
C ASN A 105 -8.47 9.46 -7.77
N ILE A 106 -8.21 9.93 -6.55
CA ILE A 106 -6.86 9.95 -5.98
C ILE A 106 -6.67 8.64 -5.22
N PHE A 107 -5.67 7.85 -5.62
CA PHE A 107 -5.35 6.56 -5.01
C PHE A 107 -4.31 6.71 -3.91
N TYR A 108 -4.52 6.07 -2.78
CA TYR A 108 -3.61 6.15 -1.65
C TYR A 108 -3.55 4.83 -0.87
N ALA A 109 -2.44 4.65 -0.15
CA ALA A 109 -2.25 3.56 0.79
C ALA A 109 -1.77 4.12 2.13
N VAL A 110 -2.25 3.54 3.22
CA VAL A 110 -1.97 4.01 4.58
C VAL A 110 -1.30 2.90 5.36
N MET A 111 -0.11 3.23 5.86
CA MET A 111 0.79 2.34 6.58
C MET A 111 0.95 2.82 8.02
N PRO A 112 0.09 2.35 8.95
CA PRO A 112 0.34 2.44 10.37
C PRO A 112 1.69 1.83 10.74
N TYR A 113 2.31 2.32 11.82
CA TYR A 113 3.53 1.70 12.34
C TYR A 113 3.22 0.27 12.86
N PRO A 114 3.85 -0.79 12.32
CA PRO A 114 3.50 -2.18 12.64
C PRO A 114 4.16 -2.63 13.96
N GLY A 115 4.01 -1.86 15.04
CA GLY A 115 4.66 -2.11 16.32
C GLY A 115 3.99 -3.16 17.21
N CYS A 116 2.84 -3.70 16.79
CA CYS A 116 2.09 -4.72 17.52
C CYS A 116 2.46 -6.14 17.05
N SER A 117 2.23 -7.13 17.92
CA SER A 117 2.51 -8.55 17.62
C SER A 117 1.74 -9.06 16.40
N GLY A 118 0.48 -8.66 16.24
CA GLY A 118 -0.36 -9.06 15.10
C GLY A 118 0.22 -8.63 13.75
N CYS A 119 0.70 -7.38 13.65
CA CYS A 119 1.27 -6.86 12.40
C CYS A 119 2.73 -7.21 12.18
N THR A 120 3.49 -7.42 13.24
CA THR A 120 4.87 -7.92 13.08
C THR A 120 4.88 -9.37 12.62
N GLY A 121 3.96 -10.22 13.10
CA GLY A 121 3.90 -11.63 12.68
C GLY A 121 5.20 -12.41 12.93
N GLY A 122 6.04 -11.96 13.87
CA GLY A 122 7.37 -12.52 14.13
C GLY A 122 8.51 -11.94 13.28
N LEU A 123 8.22 -11.01 12.35
CA LEU A 123 9.22 -10.27 11.59
C LEU A 123 9.78 -9.09 12.40
N SER A 124 10.92 -8.55 11.93
CA SER A 124 11.35 -7.24 12.38
C SER A 124 10.33 -6.18 11.95
N VAL A 125 10.28 -5.03 12.64
CA VAL A 125 9.36 -3.93 12.29
C VAL A 125 9.55 -3.48 10.83
N VAL A 126 10.79 -3.40 10.36
CA VAL A 126 11.08 -2.96 8.99
C VAL A 126 10.62 -4.00 7.98
N ASP A 127 10.84 -5.30 8.25
CA ASP A 127 10.40 -6.38 7.38
C ASP A 127 8.88 -6.50 7.31
N ALA A 128 8.20 -6.35 8.45
CA ALA A 128 6.75 -6.28 8.51
C ALA A 128 6.22 -5.09 7.69
N LEU A 129 6.83 -3.92 7.87
CA LEU A 129 6.44 -2.72 7.13
C LEU A 129 6.63 -2.91 5.62
N THR A 130 7.75 -3.46 5.15
CA THR A 130 7.96 -3.69 3.71
C THR A 130 7.05 -4.79 3.17
N SER A 131 6.74 -5.82 3.96
CA SER A 131 5.79 -6.87 3.59
C SER A 131 4.39 -6.31 3.36
N THR A 132 3.85 -5.56 4.33
CA THR A 132 2.53 -4.92 4.18
C THR A 132 2.57 -3.85 3.10
N THR A 133 3.66 -3.09 2.96
CA THR A 133 3.77 -2.10 1.87
C THR A 133 3.73 -2.76 0.49
N SER A 134 4.37 -3.92 0.29
CA SER A 134 4.29 -4.64 -0.99
C SER A 134 2.90 -5.20 -1.26
N HIS A 135 2.20 -5.68 -0.22
CA HIS A 135 0.82 -6.16 -0.31
C HIS A 135 -0.08 -5.04 -0.85
N GLU A 136 -0.15 -3.91 -0.12
CA GLU A 136 -0.99 -2.78 -0.53
C GLU A 136 -0.57 -2.18 -1.87
N LEU A 137 0.74 -2.23 -2.20
CA LEU A 137 1.21 -1.75 -3.51
C LEU A 137 0.67 -2.62 -4.65
N CYS A 138 0.70 -3.94 -4.49
CA CYS A 138 0.27 -4.85 -5.55
C CYS A 138 -1.24 -4.79 -5.73
N GLU A 139 -1.99 -4.80 -4.63
CA GLU A 139 -3.44 -4.69 -4.63
C GLU A 139 -3.89 -3.35 -5.21
N ALA A 140 -3.34 -2.22 -4.77
CA ALA A 140 -3.68 -0.91 -5.34
C ALA A 140 -3.33 -0.78 -6.85
N ILE A 141 -2.43 -1.61 -7.38
CA ILE A 141 -2.14 -1.65 -8.82
C ILE A 141 -3.18 -2.49 -9.58
N THR A 142 -3.61 -3.62 -9.02
CA THR A 142 -4.54 -4.54 -9.68
C THR A 142 -6.01 -4.22 -9.43
N ASP A 143 -6.30 -3.56 -8.33
CA ASP A 143 -7.62 -3.15 -7.85
C ASP A 143 -7.57 -1.76 -7.19
N PRO A 144 -7.33 -0.69 -7.97
CA PRO A 144 -7.09 0.65 -7.43
C PRO A 144 -8.29 1.26 -6.67
N VAL A 145 -9.49 0.72 -6.86
CA VAL A 145 -10.69 1.09 -6.10
C VAL A 145 -11.23 -0.22 -5.53
N PRO A 146 -11.04 -0.50 -4.22
CA PRO A 146 -11.29 -1.83 -3.66
C PRO A 146 -12.59 -2.47 -4.13
N GLY A 147 -12.49 -3.67 -4.69
CA GLY A 147 -13.56 -4.46 -5.29
C GLY A 147 -14.00 -4.07 -6.71
N GLN A 148 -13.26 -3.21 -7.43
CA GLN A 148 -13.63 -2.75 -8.78
C GLN A 148 -12.60 -3.10 -9.87
N GLY A 149 -11.47 -3.71 -9.50
CA GLY A 149 -10.45 -4.23 -10.38
C GLY A 149 -10.36 -5.75 -10.31
N TRP A 150 -9.15 -6.30 -10.17
CA TRP A 150 -8.97 -7.74 -10.03
C TRP A 150 -9.36 -8.17 -8.61
N TYR A 151 -10.33 -9.08 -8.50
CA TYR A 151 -10.83 -9.57 -7.23
C TYR A 151 -11.32 -11.01 -7.38
N ASP A 152 -11.10 -11.86 -6.37
CA ASP A 152 -11.69 -13.19 -6.25
C ASP A 152 -12.81 -13.17 -5.20
N ASP A 153 -14.04 -13.51 -5.61
CA ASP A 153 -15.22 -13.43 -4.74
C ASP A 153 -15.13 -14.32 -3.48
N SER A 154 -14.27 -15.33 -3.47
CA SER A 154 -14.11 -16.25 -2.34
C SER A 154 -12.95 -15.88 -1.42
N ASN A 155 -11.89 -15.29 -1.97
CA ASN A 155 -10.62 -15.15 -1.27
C ASN A 155 -10.09 -13.71 -1.18
N GLY A 156 -10.70 -12.74 -1.88
CA GLY A 156 -10.28 -11.34 -1.86
C GLY A 156 -9.34 -10.94 -3.00
N GLU A 157 -8.50 -9.96 -2.72
CA GLU A 157 -7.51 -9.44 -3.66
C GLU A 157 -6.27 -10.36 -3.79
N ILE A 158 -5.31 -10.01 -4.65
CA ILE A 158 -4.14 -10.88 -4.91
C ILE A 158 -3.25 -11.06 -3.67
N GLY A 159 -3.20 -10.05 -2.80
CA GLY A 159 -2.41 -10.06 -1.58
C GLY A 159 -3.13 -10.80 -0.45
N ASP A 160 -4.46 -10.66 -0.36
CA ASP A 160 -5.30 -11.41 0.58
C ASP A 160 -5.10 -12.93 0.47
N ILE A 161 -5.14 -13.47 -0.75
CA ILE A 161 -4.95 -14.91 -1.03
C ILE A 161 -3.58 -15.41 -0.50
N CYS A 162 -2.61 -14.51 -0.45
CA CYS A 162 -1.23 -14.80 -0.10
C CYS A 162 -0.80 -14.20 1.23
N ALA A 163 -1.78 -13.76 2.04
CA ALA A 163 -1.54 -13.12 3.32
C ALA A 163 -0.51 -13.89 4.16
N TRP A 164 0.45 -13.14 4.72
CA TRP A 164 1.51 -13.64 5.61
C TRP A 164 2.53 -14.59 4.97
N LYS A 165 2.48 -14.84 3.66
CA LYS A 165 3.52 -15.57 2.94
C LYS A 165 4.52 -14.57 2.40
N THR A 166 5.79 -14.68 2.80
CA THR A 166 6.81 -13.70 2.44
C THR A 166 8.01 -14.32 1.76
N ARG A 167 8.75 -13.49 1.02
CA ARG A 167 10.08 -13.81 0.51
C ARG A 167 10.99 -12.59 0.54
N THR A 168 12.28 -12.83 0.39
CA THR A 168 13.25 -11.75 0.19
C THR A 168 13.37 -11.39 -1.29
N LEU A 169 13.27 -10.09 -1.61
CA LEU A 169 13.54 -9.55 -2.93
C LEU A 169 14.36 -8.26 -2.79
N GLY A 170 15.56 -8.22 -3.38
CA GLY A 170 16.44 -7.04 -3.30
C GLY A 170 16.87 -6.64 -1.90
N GLY A 171 16.94 -7.60 -0.98
CA GLY A 171 17.27 -7.34 0.43
C GLY A 171 16.09 -6.81 1.26
N HIS A 172 14.88 -6.78 0.71
CA HIS A 172 13.65 -6.44 1.42
C HIS A 172 12.77 -7.68 1.59
N THR A 173 12.07 -7.76 2.72
CA THR A 173 10.98 -8.73 2.91
C THR A 173 9.72 -8.21 2.23
N ILE A 174 9.20 -8.97 1.28
CA ILE A 174 7.95 -8.65 0.57
C ILE A 174 6.95 -9.78 0.77
N GLN A 175 5.66 -9.49 0.64
CA GLN A 175 4.65 -10.52 0.54
C GLN A 175 4.73 -11.19 -0.84
N LEU A 176 4.41 -12.49 -0.89
CA LEU A 176 4.05 -13.15 -2.13
C LEU A 176 2.70 -12.64 -2.58
N GLU A 177 2.48 -12.62 -3.88
CA GLU A 177 1.21 -12.23 -4.47
C GLU A 177 0.64 -13.40 -5.25
N TRP A 178 -0.69 -13.50 -5.31
CA TRP A 178 -1.32 -14.50 -6.16
C TRP A 178 -0.91 -14.27 -7.62
N SER A 179 -0.74 -15.35 -8.37
CA SER A 179 -0.52 -15.32 -9.80
C SER A 179 -1.52 -16.25 -10.47
N ASN A 180 -2.35 -15.70 -11.36
CA ASN A 180 -3.31 -16.49 -12.12
C ASN A 180 -2.61 -17.48 -13.05
N LYS A 181 -1.49 -17.06 -13.64
CA LYS A 181 -0.69 -17.90 -14.53
C LYS A 181 -0.04 -19.06 -13.79
N ALA A 182 0.44 -18.84 -12.56
CA ALA A 182 1.06 -19.89 -11.75
C ALA A 182 0.03 -20.73 -10.97
N GLY A 183 -1.16 -20.20 -10.70
CA GLY A 183 -2.16 -20.80 -9.81
C GLY A 183 -1.65 -20.95 -8.36
N SER A 184 -0.76 -20.05 -7.92
CA SER A 184 -0.14 -20.08 -6.60
C SER A 184 0.44 -18.71 -6.21
N CYS A 185 0.80 -18.56 -4.94
CA CYS A 185 1.52 -17.39 -4.43
C CYS A 185 3.00 -17.41 -4.85
N VAL A 186 3.48 -16.36 -5.51
CA VAL A 186 4.86 -16.25 -6.05
C VAL A 186 5.53 -14.91 -5.77
#